data_AF-L9Z383-F1
#
_entry.id   AF-L9Z383-F1
#
_cell.length_a   1.000
_cell.length_b   1.000
_cell.length_c   1.000
_cell.angle_alpha   90.00
_cell.angle_beta   90.00
_cell.angle_gamma   90.00
#
_symmetry.space_group_name_H-M   'P 1'
#
loop_
_entity.id
_entity.type
_entity.pdbx_description
1 polymer ?
#
loop_
_entity_poly.entity_id
_entity_poly.type
_entity_poly.pdbx_seq_one_letter_code
_entity_poly.pdbx_strand_id
1 'polypeptide(L)'
;MGALAAFFGFDEHDTDLETESIAGLTTFLAMSYIIVVNPAILGEAITLEGYNSGEITQMITVATILSSAVAIFVMAFWANRPFGLAPGMGLNAFFAYTVVVELGVPWQ
;
A
#
# COMPACT_ATOMS: atom_id res chain seq x y z
N MET A 1 -26.29 -18.65 -2.41
CA MET A 1 -25.45 -17.42 -2.33
C MET A 1 -24.36 -17.65 -1.31
N GLY A 2 -23.09 -17.49 -1.68
CA GLY A 2 -21.96 -17.77 -0.77
C GLY A 2 -21.89 -16.75 0.38
N ALA A 3 -21.30 -17.13 1.52
CA ALA A 3 -21.20 -16.26 2.71
C ALA A 3 -20.53 -14.90 2.43
N LEU A 4 -19.60 -14.86 1.48
CA LEU A 4 -18.91 -13.65 1.04
C LEU A 4 -19.85 -12.66 0.32
N ALA A 5 -20.67 -13.17 -0.60
CA ALA A 5 -21.62 -12.36 -1.37
C ALA A 5 -22.70 -11.75 -0.46
N ALA A 6 -23.13 -12.49 0.57
CA ALA A 6 -24.07 -11.98 1.57
C ALA A 6 -23.43 -10.92 2.49
N PHE A 7 -22.15 -11.06 2.85
CA PHE A 7 -21.44 -10.10 3.72
C PHE A 7 -21.22 -8.75 3.03
N PHE A 8 -20.84 -8.77 1.75
CA PHE A 8 -20.60 -7.57 0.95
C PHE A 8 -21.84 -7.06 0.20
N GLY A 9 -22.98 -7.76 0.30
CA GLY A 9 -24.25 -7.35 -0.30
C GLY A 9 -24.21 -7.32 -1.82
N PHE A 10 -23.77 -8.41 -2.47
CA PHE A 10 -23.62 -8.43 -3.93
C PHE A 10 -24.94 -8.18 -4.66
N ASP A 11 -26.05 -8.68 -4.11
CA ASP A 11 -27.39 -8.50 -4.69
C ASP A 11 -27.85 -7.04 -4.61
N GLU A 12 -27.55 -6.34 -3.50
CA GLU A 12 -27.88 -4.91 -3.36
C GLU A 12 -27.04 -4.01 -4.28
N HIS A 13 -25.87 -4.48 -4.71
CA HIS A 13 -24.95 -3.75 -5.58
C HIS A 13 -25.00 -4.25 -7.04
N ASP A 14 -25.91 -5.16 -7.38
CA ASP A 14 -26.04 -5.78 -8.71
C ASP A 14 -24.69 -6.27 -9.28
N THR A 15 -23.87 -6.92 -8.45
CA THR A 15 -22.50 -7.37 -8.78
C THR A 15 -22.30 -8.87 -8.56
N ASP A 16 -21.18 -9.41 -9.06
CA ASP A 16 -20.80 -10.81 -8.89
C ASP A 16 -19.29 -10.98 -8.64
N LEU A 17 -18.88 -12.20 -8.29
CA LEU A 17 -17.50 -12.50 -7.91
C LEU A 17 -16.50 -12.28 -9.06
N GLU A 18 -16.91 -12.51 -10.30
CA GLU A 18 -16.07 -12.32 -11.47
C GLU A 18 -15.79 -10.83 -11.68
N THR A 19 -16.85 -10.03 -11.65
CA THR A 19 -16.80 -8.56 -11.79
C THR A 19 -15.95 -7.93 -10.68
N GLU A 20 -16.20 -8.29 -9.41
CA GLU A 20 -15.43 -7.77 -8.27
C GLU A 20 -13.95 -8.19 -8.32
N SER A 21 -13.66 -9.41 -8.78
CA SER A 21 -12.27 -9.87 -8.91
C SER A 21 -11.52 -9.10 -10.00
N ILE A 22 -12.15 -8.83 -11.13
CA ILE A 22 -11.57 -8.04 -12.22
C ILE A 22 -11.42 -6.57 -11.80
N ALA A 23 -12.40 -6.01 -11.09
CA ALA A 23 -12.34 -4.66 -10.54
C ALA A 23 -11.15 -4.54 -9.56
N GLY A 24 -11.03 -5.47 -8.61
CA GLY A 24 -9.91 -5.51 -7.66
C GLY A 24 -8.55 -5.63 -8.34
N LEU A 25 -8.42 -6.50 -9.35
CA LEU A 25 -7.19 -6.62 -10.14
C LEU A 25 -6.87 -5.32 -10.88
N THR A 26 -7.86 -4.66 -11.46
CA THR A 26 -7.70 -3.38 -12.17
C THR A 26 -7.23 -2.29 -11.21
N THR A 27 -7.83 -2.19 -10.02
CA THR A 27 -7.40 -1.25 -8.98
C THR A 27 -5.97 -1.55 -8.50
N PHE A 28 -5.63 -2.82 -8.30
CA PHE A 28 -4.26 -3.22 -7.95
C PHE A 28 -3.26 -2.76 -9.01
N LEU A 29 -3.53 -3.04 -10.29
CA LEU A 29 -2.64 -2.65 -11.38
C LEU A 29 -2.49 -1.12 -11.46
N ALA A 30 -3.57 -0.36 -11.27
CA ALA A 30 -3.54 1.10 -11.25
C ALA A 30 -2.67 1.67 -10.11
N MET A 31 -2.62 1.00 -8.95
CA MET A 31 -1.82 1.42 -7.79
C MET A 31 -0.43 0.78 -7.76
N SER A 32 -0.16 -0.22 -8.61
CA SER A 32 1.05 -1.05 -8.57
C SER A 32 2.35 -0.25 -8.71
N TYR A 33 2.31 0.96 -9.29
CA TYR A 33 3.46 1.86 -9.37
C TYR A 33 4.10 2.11 -7.99
N ILE A 34 3.33 2.04 -6.90
CA ILE A 34 3.81 2.29 -5.55
C ILE A 34 4.84 1.26 -5.08
N ILE A 35 4.82 0.06 -5.66
CA ILE A 35 5.77 -1.03 -5.39
C ILE A 35 7.20 -0.62 -5.78
N VAL A 36 7.34 0.29 -6.75
CA VAL A 36 8.64 0.78 -7.23
C VAL A 36 8.92 2.19 -6.69
N VAL A 37 7.92 3.08 -6.77
CA VAL A 37 8.16 4.50 -6.46
C VAL A 37 8.32 4.74 -4.96
N ASN A 38 7.57 4.07 -4.09
CA ASN A 38 7.70 4.31 -2.65
C ASN A 38 9.08 3.88 -2.10
N PRO A 39 9.59 2.67 -2.42
CA PRO A 39 10.94 2.28 -2.04
C PRO A 39 12.03 3.18 -2.64
N ALA A 40 11.86 3.67 -3.87
CA ALA A 40 12.81 4.59 -4.48
C ALA A 40 12.89 5.95 -3.76
N ILE A 41 11.79 6.41 -3.14
CA ILE A 41 11.79 7.64 -2.34
C ILE A 41 12.37 7.37 -0.95
N LEU A 42 11.85 6.37 -0.25
CA LEU A 42 12.24 6.10 1.15
C LEU A 42 13.65 5.54 1.26
N GLY A 43 14.16 4.85 0.24
CA GLY A 43 15.52 4.32 0.20
C GLY A 43 16.61 5.40 0.19
N GLU A 44 16.28 6.65 -0.17
CA GLU A 44 17.20 7.79 -0.09
C GLU A 44 17.39 8.30 1.35
N ALA A 45 16.42 8.03 2.23
CA ALA A 45 16.42 8.48 3.62
C ALA A 45 16.74 7.36 4.61
N ILE A 46 16.22 6.17 4.38
CA ILE A 46 16.34 5.03 5.29
C ILE A 46 17.63 4.27 4.98
N THR A 47 18.51 4.21 5.97
CA THR A 47 19.79 3.48 5.89
C THR A 47 19.97 2.60 7.12
N LEU A 48 20.27 1.32 6.89
CA LEU A 48 20.48 0.33 7.94
C LEU A 48 21.91 -0.19 7.89
N GLU A 49 22.63 -0.13 9.01
CA GLU A 49 23.99 -0.69 9.10
C GLU A 49 23.96 -2.20 8.85
N GLY A 50 24.88 -2.68 8.01
CA GLY A 50 25.01 -4.10 7.69
C GLY A 50 24.14 -4.59 6.53
N TYR A 51 23.33 -3.72 5.90
CA TYR A 51 22.50 -4.05 4.75
C TYR A 51 22.91 -3.23 3.52
N ASN A 52 22.82 -3.84 2.34
CA ASN A 52 23.03 -3.13 1.09
C ASN A 52 21.77 -2.35 0.65
N SER A 53 21.92 -1.36 -0.22
CA SER A 53 20.81 -0.53 -0.69
C SER A 53 19.69 -1.33 -1.37
N GLY A 54 20.02 -2.45 -2.02
CA GLY A 54 19.03 -3.35 -2.64
C GLY A 54 18.20 -4.09 -1.60
N GLU A 55 18.83 -4.61 -0.54
CA GLU A 55 18.15 -5.26 0.59
C GLU A 55 17.22 -4.28 1.31
N ILE A 56 17.70 -3.05 1.57
CA ILE A 56 16.89 -2.00 2.20
C ILE A 56 15.66 -1.66 1.35
N THR A 57 15.85 -1.49 0.04
CA THR A 57 14.75 -1.24 -0.89
C THR A 57 13.71 -2.37 -0.83
N GLN A 58 14.15 -3.63 -0.88
CA GLN A 58 13.25 -4.78 -0.77
C GLN A 58 12.50 -4.83 0.56
N MET A 59 13.17 -4.54 1.67
CA MET A 59 12.54 -4.48 2.99
C MET A 59 11.46 -3.40 3.04
N ILE A 60 11.73 -2.20 2.50
CA ILE A 60 10.76 -1.10 2.40
C ILE A 60 9.58 -1.51 1.49
N THR A 61 9.84 -2.18 0.37
CA THR A 61 8.78 -2.69 -0.53
C THR A 61 7.86 -3.64 0.21
N VAL A 62 8.42 -4.64 0.90
CA VAL A 62 7.64 -5.64 1.65
C VAL A 62 6.85 -4.97 2.76
N ALA A 63 7.46 -4.06 3.53
CA ALA A 63 6.77 -3.31 4.57
C ALA A 63 5.62 -2.46 4.01
N THR A 64 5.81 -1.85 2.84
CA THR A 64 4.78 -1.06 2.14
C THR A 64 3.60 -1.93 1.71
N ILE A 65 3.88 -3.08 1.09
CA ILE A 65 2.83 -3.99 0.62
C ILE A 65 2.05 -4.56 1.80
N LEU A 66 2.74 -5.01 2.85
CA LEU A 66 2.09 -5.57 4.03
C LEU A 66 1.24 -4.53 4.76
N SER A 67 1.76 -3.32 4.97
CA SER A 67 0.99 -2.25 5.63
C SER A 67 -0.23 -1.83 4.81
N SER A 68 -0.10 -1.73 3.49
CA SER A 68 -1.21 -1.43 2.58
C SER A 68 -2.26 -2.55 2.58
N ALA A 69 -1.83 -3.81 2.53
CA ALA A 69 -2.73 -4.97 2.58
C ALA A 69 -3.52 -5.01 3.90
N VAL A 70 -2.86 -4.77 5.04
CA VAL A 70 -3.53 -4.69 6.35
C VAL A 70 -4.55 -3.56 6.36
N ALA A 71 -4.19 -2.37 5.88
CA ALA A 71 -5.11 -1.23 5.82
C ALA A 71 -6.34 -1.54 4.95
N ILE A 72 -6.13 -2.15 3.77
CA ILE A 72 -7.21 -2.58 2.88
C ILE A 72 -8.10 -3.63 3.55
N PHE A 73 -7.54 -4.62 4.24
CA PHE A 73 -8.34 -5.62 4.96
C PHE A 73 -9.15 -5.01 6.10
N VAL A 74 -8.60 -4.04 6.84
CA VAL A 74 -9.36 -3.30 7.84
C VAL A 74 -10.53 -2.56 7.18
N MET A 75 -10.31 -1.90 6.03
CA MET A 75 -11.40 -1.23 5.32
C MET A 75 -12.44 -2.21 4.79
N ALA A 76 -12.02 -3.37 4.28
CA ALA A 76 -12.91 -4.39 3.74
C ALA A 76 -13.76 -5.04 4.84
N PHE A 77 -13.17 -5.48 5.95
CA PHE A 77 -13.88 -6.27 6.96
C PHE A 77 -14.46 -5.45 8.11
N TRP A 78 -13.79 -4.36 8.51
CA TRP A 78 -14.26 -3.54 9.64
C TRP A 78 -15.11 -2.37 9.17
N ALA A 79 -14.68 -1.62 8.16
CA ALA A 79 -15.44 -0.49 7.62
C ALA A 79 -16.48 -0.91 6.56
N ASN A 80 -16.36 -2.11 5.99
CA ASN A 80 -17.15 -2.61 4.86
C ASN A 80 -17.19 -1.60 3.69
N ARG A 81 -16.01 -1.15 3.23
CA ARG A 81 -15.87 -0.19 2.13
C ARG A 81 -14.81 -0.65 1.10
N PRO A 82 -15.07 -0.52 -0.20
CA PRO A 82 -14.16 -0.93 -1.27
C PRO A 82 -13.09 0.14 -1.54
N PHE A 83 -12.19 0.38 -0.59
CA PHE A 83 -11.11 1.37 -0.75
C PHE A 83 -9.74 0.72 -0.87
N GLY A 84 -9.05 1.03 -1.98
CA GLY A 84 -7.64 0.76 -2.16
C GLY A 84 -6.82 1.77 -1.36
N LEU A 85 -6.15 1.31 -0.31
CA LEU A 85 -5.29 2.14 0.53
C LEU A 85 -3.82 1.87 0.23
N ALA A 86 -3.08 2.94 0.04
CA ALA A 86 -1.66 2.94 -0.23
C ALA A 86 -1.02 4.19 0.39
N PRO A 87 0.30 4.21 0.63
CA PRO A 87 0.93 5.37 1.27
C PRO A 87 0.84 6.66 0.45
N GLY A 88 0.67 7.78 1.15
CA GLY A 88 0.56 9.10 0.54
C GLY A 88 1.90 9.60 0.01
N MET A 89 2.06 9.64 -1.31
CA MET A 89 3.33 9.98 -1.98
C MET A 89 3.93 11.33 -1.54
N GLY A 90 3.10 12.36 -1.33
CA GLY A 90 3.58 13.68 -0.90
C GLY A 90 4.19 13.69 0.51
N LEU A 91 3.62 12.90 1.43
CA LEU A 91 4.13 12.79 2.79
C LEU A 91 5.45 12.02 2.83
N ASN A 92 5.57 10.96 2.02
CA ASN A 92 6.80 10.18 1.93
C ASN A 92 7.95 11.00 1.32
N ALA A 93 7.67 11.79 0.28
CA ALA A 93 8.65 12.68 -0.32
C ALA A 93 9.10 13.77 0.67
N PHE A 94 8.16 14.37 1.40
CA PHE A 94 8.48 15.36 2.43
C PHE A 94 9.34 14.76 3.55
N PHE A 95 8.98 13.58 4.05
CA PHE A 95 9.77 12.87 5.06
C PHE A 95 11.18 12.58 4.56
N ALA A 96 11.31 11.97 3.39
CA ALA A 96 12.60 11.52 2.89
C ALA A 96 13.52 12.71 2.55
N TYR A 97 13.04 13.62 1.68
CA TYR A 97 13.90 14.66 1.13
C TYR A 97 14.06 15.86 2.07
N THR A 98 12.99 16.29 2.73
CA THR A 98 13.05 17.47 3.60
C THR A 98 13.48 17.10 5.02
N VAL A 99 12.79 16.17 5.67
CA VAL A 99 13.04 15.90 7.10
C VAL A 99 14.36 15.16 7.31
N VAL A 100 14.61 14.09 6.56
CA VAL A 100 15.80 13.28 6.77
C VAL A 100 17.00 13.83 6.02
N VAL A 101 16.88 14.05 4.71
CA VAL A 101 18.02 14.44 3.87
C VAL A 101 18.42 15.91 4.07
N GLU A 102 17.49 16.85 4.00
CA GLU A 102 17.79 18.30 4.10
C GLU A 102 17.99 18.76 5.55
N LEU A 103 17.08 18.40 6.46
CA LEU A 103 17.14 18.82 7.87
C LEU A 103 18.05 17.92 8.73
N GLY A 104 18.50 16.77 8.21
CA GLY A 104 19.42 15.86 8.92
C GLY A 104 18.80 15.16 10.12
N VAL A 105 17.47 15.07 10.19
CA VAL A 105 16.78 14.37 11.29
C VAL A 105 16.96 12.86 11.10
N PRO A 106 17.36 12.11 12.15
CA PRO A 106 17.44 10.65 12.08
C PRO A 106 16.09 10.04 11.70
N TRP A 107 16.10 9.03 10.81
CA TRP A 107 14.88 8.42 10.27
C TRP A 107 14.24 7.40 11.24
N GLN A 108 14.99 6.94 12.24
CA GLN A 108 14.60 5.91 13.21
C GLN A 108 13.55 6.36 14.22
#